data_AF-A0A920PS61-F1
#
_entry.id   AF-A0A920PS61-F1
#
_cell.length_a   1.000
_cell.length_b   1.000
_cell.length_c   1.000
_cell.angle_alpha   90.00
_cell.angle_beta   90.00
_cell.angle_gamma   90.00
#
_symmetry.space_group_name_H-M   'P 1'
#
loop_
_entity.id
_entity.type
_entity.pdbx_description
1 polymer ?
#
loop_
_entity_poly.entity_id
_entity_poly.type
_entity_poly.pdbx_seq_one_letter_code
_entity_poly.pdbx_strand_id
1 'polypeptide(L)' 'MDTEQRLALVEKMWQVVYPDGRLDDHELHLMRKIQRLLHIPQASFVAAKLRHKPT' A
#
# COMPACT_ATOMS: atom_id res chain seq x y z
N MET A 1 14.22 -4.46 -10.23
CA MET A 1 13.39 -3.96 -9.12
C MET A 1 13.38 -5.03 -8.07
N ASP A 2 14.21 -4.87 -7.05
CA ASP A 2 14.27 -5.78 -5.93
C ASP A 2 12.94 -5.76 -5.17
N THR A 3 12.59 -6.88 -4.54
CA THR A 3 11.33 -7.01 -3.78
C THR A 3 11.23 -5.95 -2.68
N GLU A 4 12.34 -5.59 -2.06
CA GLU A 4 12.42 -4.52 -1.06
C GLU A 4 12.10 -3.14 -1.65
N GLN A 5 12.57 -2.83 -2.87
CA GLN A 5 12.28 -1.55 -3.52
C GLN A 5 10.79 -1.40 -3.84
N ARG A 6 10.15 -2.49 -4.31
CA ARG A 6 8.70 -2.49 -4.58
C ARG A 6 7.90 -2.31 -3.29
N LEU A 7 8.35 -2.95 -2.21
CA LEU A 7 7.71 -2.83 -0.89
C LEU A 7 7.84 -1.41 -0.33
N ALA A 8 9.04 -0.83 -0.38
CA ALA A 8 9.29 0.54 0.06
C ALA A 8 8.46 1.58 -0.70
N LEU A 9 8.23 1.35 -2.00
CA LEU A 9 7.35 2.20 -2.81
C LEU A 9 5.90 2.12 -2.32
N VAL A 10 5.38 0.91 -2.06
CA VAL A 10 4.01 0.72 -1.53
C VAL A 10 3.85 1.32 -0.14
N GLU A 11 4.87 1.24 0.72
CA GLU A 11 4.84 1.86 2.05
C GLU A 11 4.75 3.39 1.97
N LYS A 12 5.55 4.02 1.08
CA LYS A 12 5.43 5.46 0.82
C LYS A 12 4.05 5.84 0.29
N MET A 13 3.45 5.01 -0.58
CA MET A 13 2.11 5.25 -1.10
C MET A 13 1.05 5.17 0.01
N TRP A 14 1.16 4.22 0.94
CA TRP A 14 0.28 4.18 2.11
C TRP A 14 0.37 5.46 2.94
N GLN A 15 1.56 6.02 3.16
CA GLN A 15 1.73 7.28 3.90
C GLN A 15 1.02 8.47 3.25
N VAL A 16 0.91 8.50 1.91
CA VAL A 16 0.23 9.56 1.16
C VAL A 16 -1.29 9.39 1.12
N VAL A 17 -1.77 8.15 1.23
CA VAL A 17 -3.20 7.80 1.19
C VAL A 17 -3.89 7.92 2.56
N TYR A 18 -3.13 7.88 3.66
CA TYR A 18 -3.68 8.01 5.02
C TYR A 18 -3.88 9.42 5.63
N PRO A 19 -3.48 10.58 5.04
CA PRO A 19 -3.40 11.84 5.80
C PRO A 19 -4.76 12.42 6.20
N ASP A 20 -5.86 12.04 5.54
CA ASP A 20 -7.21 12.51 5.88
C ASP A 20 -8.02 11.49 6.72
N GLY A 21 -7.38 10.39 7.16
CA GLY A 21 -7.98 9.39 8.06
C GLY A 21 -9.10 8.55 7.43
N ARG A 22 -9.47 8.80 6.17
CA ARG A 22 -10.50 8.06 5.44
C ARG A 22 -9.90 7.40 4.21
N LEU A 23 -9.71 6.09 4.29
CA LEU A 23 -9.41 5.27 3.13
C LEU A 23 -10.72 5.02 2.37
N ASP A 24 -10.88 5.63 1.20
CA ASP A 24 -12.05 5.37 0.36
C ASP A 24 -11.86 4.14 -0.56
N ASP A 25 -12.95 3.70 -1.19
CA ASP A 25 -12.92 2.53 -2.09
C ASP A 25 -12.07 2.78 -3.35
N HIS A 26 -11.95 4.03 -3.79
CA HIS A 26 -11.13 4.41 -4.95
C HIS A 26 -9.64 4.27 -4.65
N GLU A 27 -9.19 4.74 -3.49
CA GLU A 27 -7.82 4.63 -3.00
C GLU A 27 -7.44 3.17 -2.78
N LEU A 28 -8.33 2.39 -2.15
CA LEU A 28 -8.11 0.96 -1.98
C LEU A 28 -8.01 0.24 -3.33
N HIS A 29 -8.85 0.60 -4.32
CA HIS A 29 -8.78 0.05 -5.67
C HIS A 29 -7.48 0.41 -6.38
N LEU A 30 -7.03 1.67 -6.24
CA LEU A 30 -5.75 2.15 -6.77
C LEU A 30 -4.57 1.38 -6.18
N MET A 31 -4.54 1.21 -4.86
CA MET A 31 -3.50 0.44 -4.17
C MET A 31 -3.50 -1.02 -4.59
N ARG A 32 -4.66 -1.64 -4.82
CA ARG A 32 -4.76 -3.01 -5.36
C ARG A 32 -4.25 -3.12 -6.81
N LYS A 33 -4.51 -2.11 -7.65
CA LYS A 33 -3.95 -2.05 -9.02
C LYS A 33 -2.43 -1.96 -8.99
N ILE A 34 -1.89 -1.10 -8.13
CA ILE A 34 -0.45 -0.95 -7.94
C ILE A 34 0.18 -2.25 -7.44
N GLN A 35 -0.44 -2.91 -6.45
CA GLN A 35 0.01 -4.21 -5.96
C GLN A 35 0.13 -5.24 -7.09
N ARG A 36 -0.88 -5.31 -7.98
CA ARG A 36 -0.88 -6.22 -9.13
C ARG A 36 0.22 -5.87 -10.13
N LEU A 37 0.42 -4.58 -10.41
CA LEU A 37 1.46 -4.11 -11.34
C LEU A 37 2.88 -4.38 -10.82
N LEU A 38 3.07 -4.26 -9.50
CA LEU A 38 4.36 -4.52 -8.84
C LEU A 38 4.56 -6.00 -8.46
N HIS A 39 3.59 -6.88 -8.75
CA HIS A 39 3.61 -8.30 -8.40
C HIS A 39 3.93 -8.54 -6.90
N ILE A 40 3.37 -7.71 -6.03
CA ILE A 40 3.61 -7.83 -4.58
C ILE A 40 2.66 -8.89 -3.98
N PRO A 41 3.19 -9.83 -3.17
CA PRO A 41 2.36 -10.79 -2.46
C PRO A 41 1.31 -10.11 -1.57
N GLN A 42 0.10 -10.65 -1.56
CA GLN A 42 -1.00 -10.10 -0.77
C GLN A 42 -0.65 -10.00 0.73
N ALA A 43 0.12 -10.95 1.26
CA ALA A 43 0.60 -10.93 2.65
C ALA A 43 1.44 -9.66 2.94
N SER A 44 2.38 -9.33 2.06
CA SER A 44 3.24 -8.14 2.19
C SER A 44 2.44 -6.84 2.07
N PHE A 45 1.45 -6.82 1.17
CA PHE A 45 0.56 -5.67 0.98
C PHE A 45 -0.31 -5.39 2.21
N VAL A 46 -0.91 -6.42 2.80
CA VAL A 46 -1.71 -6.29 4.03
C VAL A 46 -0.82 -5.90 5.22
N ALA A 47 0.38 -6.48 5.33
CA ALA A 47 1.32 -6.10 6.39
C ALA A 47 1.74 -4.63 6.30
N ALA A 48 2.01 -4.13 5.08
CA ALA A 48 2.33 -2.71 4.85
C ALA A 48 1.17 -1.78 5.24
N LYS A 49 -0.07 -2.18 4.93
CA LYS A 49 -1.28 -1.46 5.35
C LYS A 49 -1.42 -1.42 6.88
N LEU A 50 -1.23 -2.54 7.55
CA LEU A 50 -1.34 -2.63 9.02
C LEU A 50 -0.31 -1.76 9.74
N ARG A 51 0.91 -1.62 9.19
CA ARG A 51 1.96 -0.77 9.74
C ARG A 51 1.63 0.73 9.68
N HIS A 52 0.81 1.15 8.73
CA HIS A 52 0.51 2.57 8.48
C HIS A 52 -0.92 2.95 8.86
N LYS A 53 -1.70 2.01 9.41
CA LYS A 53 -3.02 2.32 9.94
C LYS A 53 -2.84 3.24 11.15
N PRO A 54 -3.34 4.49 11.13
CA PRO A 54 -3.28 5.35 12.31
C PRO A 54 -4.10 4.71 13.43
N THR A 55 -3.50 4.64 14.62
CA THR A 55 -4.16 4.22 15.87
C THR A 55 -5.21 5.25 16.28
#